data_AF-A0A7J4RT74-F1
#
_entry.id   AF-A0A7J4RT74-F1
#
_cell.length_a   1.000
_cell.length_b   1.000
_cell.length_c   1.000
_cell.angle_alpha   90.00
_cell.angle_beta   90.00
_cell.angle_gamma   90.00
#
_symmetry.space_group_name_H-M   'P 1'
#
loop_
_entity.id
_entity.type
_entity.pdbx_description
1 polymer ?
#
loop_
_entity_poly.entity_id
_entity_poly.type
_entity_poly.pdbx_seq_one_letter_code
_entity_poly.pdbx_strand_id
1 'polypeptide(L)' 'MEFESISELKKLLAQNYKIEKVEPRMFTSDAEVNIVRVTLASTDGKTKTIKAYREESHALREFIRNLH' A
#
# COMPACT_ATOMS: atom_id res chain seq x y z
N MET A 1 6.28 -6.84 -15.38
CA MET A 1 6.90 -5.67 -14.73
C MET A 1 6.27 -5.52 -13.37
N GLU A 2 7.07 -5.30 -12.32
CA GLU A 2 6.55 -4.98 -10.99
C GLU A 2 6.36 -3.47 -10.90
N PHE A 3 5.28 -3.04 -10.26
CA PHE A 3 4.99 -1.63 -10.03
C PHE A 3 5.91 -1.03 -8.96
N GLU A 4 6.27 0.25 -9.11
CA GLU A 4 7.18 0.93 -8.17
C GLU A 4 6.61 0.96 -6.75
N SER A 5 5.29 1.17 -6.63
CA SER A 5 4.62 1.16 -5.32
C SER A 5 4.72 -0.18 -4.59
N ILE A 6 4.72 -1.31 -5.33
CA ILE A 6 4.87 -2.66 -4.77
C ILE A 6 6.32 -2.88 -4.34
N SER A 7 7.28 -2.48 -5.17
CA SER A 7 8.71 -2.57 -4.81
C SER A 7 9.04 -1.71 -3.58
N GLU A 8 8.47 -0.51 -3.47
CA GLU A 8 8.63 0.35 -2.29
C GLU A 8 8.00 -0.26 -1.04
N LEU A 9 6.81 -0.84 -1.17
CA LEU A 9 6.13 -1.53 -0.06
C LEU A 9 6.98 -2.68 0.47
N LYS A 10 7.50 -3.55 -0.41
CA LYS A 10 8.39 -4.64 -0.03
C LYS A 10 9.64 -4.16 0.70
N LYS A 11 10.26 -3.07 0.22
CA LYS A 11 11.44 -2.46 0.87
C LYS A 11 11.13 -1.93 2.26
N LEU A 12 9.95 -1.32 2.46
CA LEU A 12 9.56 -0.81 3.78
C LEU A 12 9.23 -1.96 4.75
N LEU A 13 8.52 -2.98 4.28
CA LEU A 13 8.25 -4.19 5.07
C LEU A 13 9.56 -4.89 5.51
N ALA A 14 10.54 -4.99 4.61
CA ALA A 14 11.87 -5.52 4.94
C ALA A 14 12.65 -4.65 5.95
N GLN A 15 12.34 -3.35 6.04
CA GLN A 15 12.91 -2.40 7.02
C GLN A 15 12.11 -2.32 8.32
N ASN A 16 11.29 -3.35 8.62
CA ASN A 16 10.51 -3.44 9.85
C ASN A 16 9.41 -2.37 9.98
N TYR A 17 8.95 -1.78 8.86
CA TYR A 17 7.73 -1.00 8.84
C TYR A 17 6.51 -1.92 8.79
N LYS A 18 5.44 -1.52 9.47
CA LYS A 18 4.15 -2.22 9.48
C LYS A 18 3.10 -1.36 8.81
N ILE A 19 2.19 -1.99 8.07
CA ILE A 19 1.04 -1.29 7.48
C ILE A 19 0.15 -0.83 8.63
N GLU A 20 -0.03 0.48 8.74
CA GLU A 20 -0.87 1.10 9.76
C GLU A 20 -2.25 1.46 9.19
N LYS A 21 -2.28 1.98 7.96
CA LYS A 21 -3.51 2.44 7.32
C LYS A 21 -3.47 2.22 5.82
N VAL A 22 -4.61 1.80 5.27
CA VAL A 22 -4.83 1.70 3.81
C VAL A 22 -6.07 2.51 3.47
N GLU A 23 -5.92 3.45 2.54
CA GLU A 23 -6.99 4.33 2.08
C GLU A 23 -7.15 4.26 0.56
N PRO A 24 -8.39 4.24 0.04
CA PRO A 24 -9.63 4.08 0.79
C PRO A 24 -9.71 2.69 1.44
N ARG A 25 -10.52 2.56 2.50
CA ARG A 25 -10.71 1.27 3.18
C ARG A 25 -11.14 0.23 2.14
N MET A 26 -10.55 -0.97 2.21
CA MET A 26 -10.67 -2.04 1.20
C MET A 26 -12.11 -2.52 0.88
N PHE A 27 -13.15 -1.92 1.46
CA PHE A 27 -14.55 -2.23 1.22
C PHE A 27 -15.26 -1.23 0.30
N THR A 28 -14.58 -0.18 -0.17
CA THR A 28 -15.19 0.68 -1.19
C THR A 28 -15.18 -0.02 -2.55
N SER A 29 -16.28 0.12 -3.29
CA SER A 29 -16.46 -0.46 -4.62
C SER A 29 -15.27 -0.11 -5.52
N ASP A 30 -14.70 -1.15 -6.14
CA ASP A 30 -13.47 -1.06 -6.96
C ASP A 30 -13.60 -0.11 -8.16
N ALA A 31 -14.83 0.21 -8.55
CA ALA A 31 -15.17 0.98 -9.74
C ALA A 31 -14.82 2.48 -9.67
N GLU A 32 -14.47 3.06 -8.52
CA GLU A 32 -14.27 4.51 -8.38
C GLU A 32 -12.90 4.93 -7.82
N VAL A 33 -12.04 3.97 -7.43
CA VAL A 33 -10.79 4.28 -6.71
C VAL A 33 -9.60 4.32 -7.66
N ASN A 34 -9.38 5.49 -8.25
CA ASN A 34 -8.19 5.75 -9.07
C ASN A 34 -6.87 5.87 -8.27
N ILE A 35 -6.93 5.85 -6.94
CA ILE A 35 -5.75 6.03 -6.07
C ILE A 35 -5.85 5.22 -4.77
N VAL A 36 -4.79 4.49 -4.44
CA VAL A 36 -4.61 3.81 -3.15
C VAL A 36 -3.45 4.45 -2.41
N ARG A 37 -3.62 4.69 -1.11
CA ARG A 37 -2.62 5.22 -0.20
C ARG A 37 -2.39 4.23 0.92
N VAL A 38 -1.14 3.89 1.15
CA VAL A 38 -0.73 2.92 2.17
C VAL A 38 0.24 3.63 3.10
N THR A 39 -0.19 3.86 4.32
CA THR A 39 0.64 4.41 5.38
C THR A 39 1.23 3.27 6.19
N LEU A 40 2.55 3.26 6.28
CA LEU A 40 3.32 2.34 7.09
C LEU A 40 4.01 3.10 8.22
N ALA A 41 4.05 2.49 9.41
CA ALA A 41 4.74 3.00 10.58
C ALA A 41 5.88 2.07 10.97
N SER A 42 7.03 2.64 11.30
CA SER A 42 8.14 1.93 11.93
C SER A 42 7.98 1.94 13.45
N THR A 43 8.65 1.01 14.13
CA THR A 43 8.79 0.94 15.59
C THR A 43 9.32 2.24 16.21
N ASP A 44 10.08 3.02 15.44
CA ASP A 44 10.62 4.32 15.83
C ASP A 44 9.63 5.48 15.70
N GLY A 45 8.37 5.20 15.35
CA GLY A 45 7.32 6.22 15.16
C GLY A 45 7.41 6.98 13.83
N LYS A 46 8.32 6.58 12.93
CA LYS A 46 8.41 7.16 11.58
C LYS A 46 7.32 6.59 10.69
N THR A 47 6.54 7.47 10.05
CA THR A 47 5.52 7.08 9.08
C THR A 47 5.97 7.34 7.63
N LYS A 48 5.64 6.42 6.73
CA LYS A 48 5.86 6.53 5.28
C LYS A 48 4.54 6.24 4.56
N THR A 49 4.25 6.98 3.50
CA THR A 49 3.01 6.80 2.74
C THR A 49 3.34 6.54 1.28
N ILE A 50 2.96 5.36 0.81
CA ILE A 50 3.01 4.97 -0.59
C ILE A 50 1.71 5.39 -1.25
N LYS A 51 1.78 5.94 -2.46
CA LYS A 51 0.61 6.29 -3.28
C LYS A 51 0.72 5.56 -4.60
N ALA A 52 -0.34 4.84 -4.95
CA ALA A 52 -0.47 4.10 -6.20
C ALA A 52 -1.68 4.60 -6.97
N TYR A 53 -1.58 4.69 -8.29
CA TYR A 53 -2.62 5.27 -9.15
C TYR A 53 -3.03 4.29 -10.24
N ARG A 54 -4.30 4.35 -10.67
CA ARG A 54 -4.85 3.54 -11.78
C ARG A 54 -4.52 2.04 -11.59
N GLU A 55 -3.95 1.38 -12.60
CA GLU A 55 -3.60 -0.05 -12.55
C GLU A 55 -2.69 -0.40 -11.36
N GLU A 56 -1.79 0.52 -10.99
CA GLU A 56 -0.91 0.33 -9.85
C GLU A 56 -1.69 0.30 -8.52
N SER A 57 -2.80 1.04 -8.43
CA SER A 57 -3.63 1.08 -7.21
C SER A 57 -4.31 -0.28 -6.96
N HIS A 58 -4.81 -0.92 -8.02
CA HIS A 58 -5.40 -2.26 -7.94
C HIS A 58 -4.34 -3.29 -7.52
N ALA A 59 -3.18 -3.29 -8.20
CA ALA A 59 -2.12 -4.24 -7.91
C ALA A 59 -1.55 -4.09 -6.47
N LEU A 60 -1.37 -2.85 -5.99
CA LEU A 60 -0.93 -2.59 -4.62
C LEU A 60 -1.95 -3.10 -3.59
N ARG A 61 -3.25 -2.90 -3.85
CA ARG A 61 -4.32 -3.38 -2.97
C ARG A 61 -4.41 -4.89 -2.94
N GLU A 62 -4.32 -5.55 -4.10
CA GLU A 62 -4.30 -7.02 -4.18
C GLU A 62 -3.09 -7.60 -3.45
N PHE A 63 -1.91 -6.99 -3.62
CA PHE A 63 -0.71 -7.40 -2.90
C PHE A 63 -0.90 -7.33 -1.39
N ILE A 64 -1.48 -6.24 -0.87
CA ILE A 64 -1.75 -6.08 0.56
C ILE A 64 -2.79 -7.10 1.05
N ARG A 65 -3.81 -7.41 0.25
CA ARG A 65 -4.81 -8.41 0.59
C ARG A 65 -4.20 -9.82 0.73
N ASN A 66 -3.18 -10.12 -0.06
CA ASN A 66 -2.48 -11.41 -0.05
C ASN A 66 -1.33 -11.49 0.98
N LEU A 67 -1.04 -10.41 1.72
CA LEU A 67 -0.03 -10.41 2.79
C LEU A 67 -0.54 -11.02 4.11
N HIS A 68 -1.85 -11.27 4.23
CA HIS A 68 -2.49 -11.81 5.43
C HIS A 68 -2.54 -13.34 5.44
#